data_AF-A0A183ETG2-F1
#
_entry.id   AF-A0A183ETG2-F1
#
_cell.length_a   1.000
_cell.length_b   1.000
_cell.length_c   1.000
_cell.angle_alpha   90.00
_cell.angle_beta   90.00
_cell.angle_gamma   90.00
#
_symmetry.space_group_name_H-M   'P 1'
#
loop_
_entity.id
_entity.type
_entity.pdbx_description
1 polymer ?
#
loop_
_entity_poly.entity_id
_entity_poly.type
_entity_poly.pdbx_seq_one_letter_code
_entity_poly.pdbx_strand_id
1 'polypeptide(L)'
;LAVYIEAQCGDTSRFVHRQLLPTWEKLSVTNRISLKIVPFGKATCQPTGDDYSCECQHGQSECELNQLMNCVIDMVPDPHSHVPTISCIQGKRDLLSAGSKCLGKLRIPTKK
;
A
#
# COMPACT_ATOMS: atom_id res chain seq x y z
N LEU A 1 -4.98 -7.50 13.13
CA LEU A 1 -5.45 -6.12 12.85
C LEU A 1 -5.47 -5.93 11.34
N ALA A 2 -6.58 -5.49 10.76
CA ALA A 2 -6.66 -5.17 9.33
C ALA A 2 -6.93 -3.67 9.15
N VAL A 3 -6.23 -3.04 8.20
CA VAL A 3 -6.38 -1.63 7.86
C VAL A 3 -6.69 -1.54 6.36
N TYR A 4 -7.80 -0.87 6.04
CA TYR A 4 -8.24 -0.63 4.67
C TYR A 4 -7.89 0.79 4.29
N ILE A 5 -7.12 0.97 3.21
CA ILE A 5 -6.56 2.27 2.80
C ILE A 5 -6.82 2.53 1.32
N GLU A 6 -6.78 3.80 0.94
CA GLU A 6 -6.71 4.28 -0.44
C GLU A 6 -5.55 5.26 -0.60
N ALA A 7 -4.81 5.15 -1.70
CA ALA A 7 -3.48 5.74 -1.84
C ALA A 7 -3.45 7.28 -1.84
N GLN A 8 -4.53 7.97 -2.25
CA GLN A 8 -4.52 9.42 -2.44
C GLN A 8 -5.47 10.20 -1.52
N CYS A 9 -6.23 9.52 -0.65
CA CYS A 9 -7.01 10.19 0.37
C CYS A 9 -6.10 10.87 1.41
N GLY A 10 -6.36 12.16 1.66
CA GLY A 10 -5.56 12.98 2.58
C GLY A 10 -5.61 12.48 4.03
N ASP A 11 -6.78 12.04 4.50
CA ASP A 11 -6.94 11.53 5.87
C ASP A 11 -6.28 10.16 6.04
N THR A 12 -6.43 9.27 5.04
CA THR A 12 -5.71 8.00 5.00
C THR A 12 -4.20 8.22 5.03
N SER A 13 -3.69 9.19 4.25
CA SER A 13 -2.26 9.53 4.24
C SER A 13 -1.80 10.01 5.61
N ARG A 14 -2.58 10.89 6.24
CA ARG A 14 -2.30 11.36 7.61
C ARG A 14 -2.29 10.21 8.62
N PHE A 15 -3.25 9.30 8.55
CA PHE A 15 -3.32 8.13 9.41
C PHE A 15 -2.10 7.22 9.23
N VAL A 16 -1.76 6.88 7.98
CA VAL A 16 -0.63 5.99 7.68
C VAL A 16 0.68 6.58 8.20
N HIS A 17 0.94 7.86 7.92
CA HIS A 17 2.20 8.51 8.30
C HIS A 17 2.31 8.82 9.80
N ARG A 18 1.22 9.26 10.43
CA ARG A 18 1.28 9.77 11.82
C ARG A 18 0.88 8.75 12.88
N GLN A 19 0.16 7.70 12.50
CA GLN A 19 -0.38 6.73 13.45
C GLN A 19 0.07 5.31 13.12
N LEU A 20 -0.18 4.82 11.90
CA LEU A 20 0.07 3.42 11.56
C LEU A 20 1.57 3.08 11.59
N LEU A 21 2.39 3.79 10.81
CA LEU A 21 3.83 3.49 10.74
C LEU A 21 4.51 3.64 12.11
N PRO A 22 4.35 4.75 12.86
CA PRO A 22 4.97 4.88 14.18
C PRO A 22 4.50 3.82 15.19
N THR A 23 3.25 3.37 15.09
CA THR A 23 2.73 2.29 15.95
C THR A 23 3.33 0.94 15.57
N TRP A 24 3.43 0.64 14.26
CA TRP A 24 4.06 -0.57 13.77
C TRP A 24 5.54 -0.67 14.18
N GLU A 25 6.30 0.42 14.05
CA GLU A 25 7.72 0.46 14.45
C GLU A 25 7.90 0.14 15.94
N LYS A 26 6.98 0.59 16.81
CA LYS A 26 7.04 0.32 18.25
C LYS A 26 6.58 -1.08 18.64
N LEU A 27 5.57 -1.62 17.96
CA LEU A 27 4.87 -2.83 18.42
C LEU A 27 5.26 -4.09 17.65
N SER A 28 5.82 -3.97 16.43
CA SER A 28 6.23 -5.12 15.61
C SER A 28 7.23 -6.03 16.34
N VAL A 29 8.19 -5.45 17.07
CA VAL A 29 9.20 -6.18 17.86
C VAL A 29 8.62 -7.03 19.00
N THR A 30 7.37 -6.79 19.39
CA THR A 30 6.73 -7.53 20.49
C THR A 30 6.12 -8.85 20.04
N ASN A 31 5.97 -9.07 18.73
CA ASN A 31 5.23 -10.21 18.14
C ASN A 31 3.78 -10.37 18.63
N ARG A 32 3.17 -9.30 19.18
CA ARG A 32 1.76 -9.32 19.65
C ARG A 32 0.76 -8.77 18.63
N ILE A 33 1.24 -8.23 17.51
CA ILE A 33 0.39 -7.66 16.46
C ILE A 33 0.74 -8.31 15.14
N SER A 34 -0.29 -8.88 14.50
CA SER A 34 -0.27 -9.21 13.08
C SER A 34 -1.06 -8.12 12.34
N LEU A 35 -0.37 -7.38 11.47
CA LEU A 35 -0.93 -6.30 10.68
C LEU A 35 -1.19 -6.79 9.25
N LYS A 36 -2.40 -6.54 8.75
CA LYS A 36 -2.78 -6.70 7.34
C LYS A 36 -3.18 -5.34 6.79
N ILE A 37 -2.57 -4.93 5.68
CA ILE A 37 -2.95 -3.71 4.95
C ILE A 37 -3.69 -4.13 3.68
N VAL A 38 -4.80 -3.46 3.38
CA VAL A 38 -5.64 -3.73 2.21
C VAL A 38 -5.81 -2.42 1.42
N PRO A 39 -4.96 -2.16 0.40
CA PRO A 39 -5.08 -1.01 -0.49
C PRO A 39 -6.22 -1.24 -1.49
N PHE A 40 -7.35 -0.58 -1.26
CA PHE A 40 -8.53 -0.60 -2.13
C PHE A 40 -9.45 0.58 -1.78
N GLY A 41 -9.75 0.72 -0.49
CA GLY A 41 -10.57 1.78 0.08
C GLY A 41 -11.96 1.83 -0.54
N LYS A 42 -12.33 2.97 -1.10
CA LYS A 42 -13.65 3.19 -1.71
C LYS A 42 -13.67 2.95 -3.23
N ALA A 43 -12.67 2.26 -3.76
CA ALA A 43 -12.70 1.83 -5.15
C ALA A 43 -13.88 0.88 -5.42
N THR A 44 -14.39 0.90 -6.65
CA THR A 44 -15.40 -0.04 -7.13
C THR A 44 -14.91 -0.70 -8.40
N CYS A 45 -14.99 -2.03 -8.48
CA CYS A 45 -14.56 -2.78 -9.65
C CYS A 45 -15.71 -3.58 -10.23
N GLN A 46 -15.82 -3.60 -11.55
CA GLN A 46 -16.79 -4.40 -12.30
C GLN A 46 -16.05 -5.40 -13.20
N PRO A 47 -16.53 -6.65 -13.28
CA PRO A 47 -15.92 -7.65 -14.16
C PRO A 47 -16.06 -7.21 -15.62
N THR A 48 -14.97 -7.33 -16.37
CA THR A 48 -14.88 -6.98 -17.79
C THR A 48 -14.16 -8.12 -18.53
N GLY A 49 -14.92 -9.10 -19.00
CA GLY A 49 -14.35 -10.35 -19.54
C GLY A 49 -13.67 -11.16 -18.44
N ASP A 50 -12.39 -11.49 -18.64
CA ASP A 50 -11.54 -12.21 -17.67
C ASP A 50 -10.78 -11.27 -16.71
N ASP A 51 -11.09 -9.97 -16.73
CA ASP A 51 -10.42 -8.95 -15.91
C ASP A 51 -11.44 -8.07 -15.17
N TYR A 52 -10.97 -7.03 -14.49
CA TYR A 52 -11.76 -6.05 -13.78
C TYR A 52 -11.43 -4.63 -14.22
N SER A 53 -12.48 -3.83 -14.47
CA SER A 53 -12.35 -2.38 -14.60
C SER A 53 -12.66 -1.75 -13.25
N CYS A 54 -11.75 -0.94 -12.72
CA CYS A 54 -11.84 -0.33 -11.40
C CYS A 54 -11.90 1.19 -11.48
N GLU A 55 -12.79 1.79 -10.70
CA GLU A 55 -12.90 3.23 -10.50
C GLU A 55 -12.53 3.59 -9.06
N CYS A 56 -11.70 4.63 -8.90
CA CYS A 56 -11.22 5.13 -7.61
C CYS A 56 -11.66 6.59 -7.41
N GLN A 57 -11.82 7.02 -6.15
CA GLN A 57 -12.36 8.36 -5.84
C GLN A 57 -11.47 9.49 -6.32
N HIS A 58 -10.15 9.28 -6.32
CA HIS A 58 -9.17 10.28 -6.75
C HIS A 58 -8.64 10.02 -8.17
N GLY A 59 -9.38 9.24 -8.97
CA GLY A 59 -9.06 8.96 -10.37
C GLY A 59 -8.07 7.81 -10.56
N GLN A 60 -7.64 7.63 -11.82
CA GLN A 60 -6.88 6.44 -12.22
C GLN A 60 -5.52 6.28 -11.50
N SER A 61 -4.85 7.39 -11.18
CA SER A 61 -3.58 7.35 -10.44
C SER A 61 -3.72 6.72 -9.05
N GLU A 62 -4.86 6.89 -8.38
CA GLU A 62 -5.13 6.22 -7.11
C GLU A 62 -5.26 4.71 -7.29
N CYS A 63 -5.99 4.27 -8.32
CA CYS A 63 -6.14 2.85 -8.65
C CYS A 63 -4.78 2.21 -8.95
N GLU A 64 -3.95 2.86 -9.76
CA GLU A 64 -2.59 2.39 -10.06
C GLU A 64 -1.71 2.31 -8.81
N LEU A 65 -1.79 3.29 -7.91
CA LEU A 65 -1.02 3.27 -6.67
C LEU A 65 -1.55 2.21 -5.68
N ASN A 66 -2.86 1.99 -5.60
CA ASN A 66 -3.44 0.89 -4.84
C ASN A 66 -2.94 -0.46 -5.38
N GLN A 67 -2.92 -0.65 -6.70
CA GLN A 67 -2.35 -1.84 -7.34
C GLN A 67 -0.87 -1.99 -7.02
N LEU A 68 -0.07 -0.91 -7.13
CA LEU A 68 1.35 -0.94 -6.79
C LEU A 68 1.58 -1.38 -5.33
N MET A 69 0.81 -0.86 -4.38
CA MET A 69 0.89 -1.28 -2.98
C MET A 69 0.55 -2.76 -2.81
N ASN A 70 -0.46 -3.28 -3.52
CA ASN A 70 -0.78 -4.71 -3.52
C ASN A 70 0.37 -5.55 -4.10
N CYS A 71 1.00 -5.12 -5.20
CA CYS A 71 2.19 -5.78 -5.75
C CYS A 71 3.35 -5.81 -4.76
N VAL A 72 3.57 -4.72 -4.00
CA VAL A 72 4.60 -4.70 -2.95
C VAL A 72 4.30 -5.71 -1.85
N ILE A 73 3.04 -5.84 -1.43
CA ILE A 73 2.62 -6.82 -0.41
C ILE A 73 2.85 -8.26 -0.91
N ASP A 74 2.44 -8.56 -2.15
CA ASP A 74 2.58 -9.89 -2.74
C ASP A 74 4.05 -10.29 -2.94
N MET A 75 4.84 -9.37 -3.50
CA MET A 75 6.24 -9.63 -3.84
C MET A 75 7.17 -9.53 -2.63
N VAL A 76 6.80 -8.78 -1.59
CA VAL A 76 7.60 -8.57 -0.38
C VAL A 76 6.74 -8.89 0.85
N PRO A 77 6.50 -10.18 1.16
CA PRO A 77 5.57 -10.58 2.22
C PRO A 77 6.05 -10.22 3.63
N ASP A 78 7.34 -9.90 3.81
CA ASP A 78 7.88 -9.44 5.09
C ASP A 78 7.32 -8.05 5.47
N PRO A 79 6.56 -7.92 6.57
CA PRO A 79 5.96 -6.66 6.98
C PRO A 79 6.98 -5.65 7.52
N HIS A 80 8.18 -6.06 7.93
CA HIS A 80 9.25 -5.11 8.24
C HIS A 80 9.74 -4.37 7.00
N SER A 81 9.56 -4.97 5.82
CA SER A 81 9.94 -4.38 4.54
C SER A 81 8.76 -3.68 3.85
N HIS A 82 7.59 -4.32 3.72
CA HIS A 82 6.51 -3.71 2.94
C HIS A 82 5.76 -2.58 3.66
N VAL A 83 5.62 -2.60 4.99
CA VAL A 83 4.90 -1.54 5.72
C VAL A 83 5.55 -0.16 5.52
N PRO A 84 6.87 0.03 5.70
CA PRO A 84 7.50 1.33 5.41
C PRO A 84 7.45 1.69 3.93
N THR A 85 7.51 0.72 3.02
CA THR A 85 7.37 0.97 1.57
C THR A 85 5.96 1.46 1.22
N ILE A 86 4.91 0.84 1.74
CA ILE A 86 3.52 1.29 1.58
C ILE A 86 3.36 2.70 2.14
N SER A 87 3.91 2.96 3.34
CA SER A 87 3.90 4.30 3.94
C SER A 87 4.59 5.34 3.04
N CYS A 88 5.67 4.97 2.35
CA CYS A 88 6.31 5.86 1.37
C CYS A 88 5.42 6.11 0.14
N ILE A 89 4.76 5.07 -0.40
CA ILE A 89 3.89 5.17 -1.59
C ILE A 89 2.63 5.99 -1.28
N GLN A 90 2.11 5.90 -0.05
CA GLN A 90 0.92 6.63 0.39
C GLN A 90 1.07 8.14 0.17
N GLY A 91 0.10 8.74 -0.52
CA GLY A 91 0.07 10.17 -0.85
C GLY A 91 0.99 10.56 -2.01
N LYS A 92 1.56 9.61 -2.76
CA LYS A 92 2.28 9.91 -4.00
C LYS A 92 1.30 10.30 -5.11
N ARG A 93 1.81 11.04 -6.10
CA ARG A 93 0.99 11.58 -7.18
C ARG A 93 0.64 10.51 -8.22
N ASP A 94 1.59 9.63 -8.51
CA ASP A 94 1.54 8.68 -9.62
C ASP A 94 2.60 7.57 -9.43
N LEU A 95 2.56 6.57 -10.31
CA LEU A 95 3.53 5.47 -10.34
C LEU A 95 4.98 5.94 -10.50
N LEU A 96 5.24 6.98 -11.30
CA LEU A 96 6.60 7.47 -11.55
C LEU A 96 7.25 8.01 -10.26
N SER A 97 6.51 8.85 -9.54
CA SER A 97 6.96 9.44 -8.28
C SER A 97 7.01 8.42 -7.15
N ALA A 98 6.13 7.42 -7.14
CA ALA A 98 6.20 6.30 -6.20
C ALA A 98 7.41 5.40 -6.50
N GLY A 99 7.57 4.98 -7.76
CA GLY A 99 8.65 4.11 -8.21
C GLY A 99 10.03 4.68 -7.91
N SER A 100 10.28 5.91 -8.38
CA SER A 100 11.58 6.58 -8.20
C SER A 100 11.94 6.85 -6.74
N LYS A 101 10.97 7.19 -5.89
CA LYS A 101 11.25 7.60 -4.50
C LYS A 101 11.17 6.47 -3.48
N CYS A 102 10.34 5.45 -3.73
CA CYS A 102 10.01 4.44 -2.73
C CYS A 102 10.53 3.05 -3.04
N LEU A 103 10.79 2.71 -4.31
CA LEU A 103 11.15 1.34 -4.69
C LEU A 103 12.66 1.12 -4.86
N GLY A 104 13.47 2.18 -4.95
CA GLY A 104 14.91 2.05 -5.24
C GLY A 104 15.73 1.24 -4.23
N LYS A 105 15.22 1.04 -3.00
CA LYS A 105 15.85 0.20 -1.97
C LYS A 105 15.08 -1.08 -1.67
N LEU A 106 13.96 -1.31 -2.36
CA LEU A 106 13.12 -2.48 -2.12
C LEU A 106 13.83 -3.74 -2.64
N ARG A 107 14.08 -4.69 -1.75
CA ARG A 107 14.66 -5.99 -2.11
C ARG A 107 13.53 -6.97 -2.28
N ILE A 108 13.28 -7.36 -3.52
CA ILE A 108 12.33 -8.41 -3.86
C ILE A 108 13.04 -9.76 -3.63
N PRO A 109 12.53 -10.63 -2.74
CA PRO A 109 13.03 -11.99 -2.61
C PRO A 109 12.89 -12.74 -3.93
N THR A 110 13.93 -13.44 -4.36
CA THR A 110 13.79 -14.38 -5.48
C THR A 110 12.83 -15.50 -5.07
N LYS A 111 11.75 -15.71 -5.83
CA LYS A 111 10.90 -16.89 -5.67
C LYS A 111 11.80 -18.13 -5.81
N LYS A 112 11.88 -18.95 -4.75
CA LYS A 112 12.43 -20.31 -4.84
C LYS A 112 11.47 -21.20 -5.60
#